data_AF-A0A9W3BIT9-F1
#
_entry.id   AF-A0A9W3BIT9-F1
#
_cell.length_a   1.000
_cell.length_b   1.000
_cell.length_c   1.000
_cell.angle_alpha   90.00
_cell.angle_beta   90.00
_cell.angle_gamma   90.00
#
_symmetry.space_group_name_H-M   'P 1'
#
loop_
_entity.id
_entity.type
_entity.pdbx_description
1 polymer ?
#
loop_
_entity_poly.entity_id
_entity_poly.type
_entity_poly.pdbx_seq_one_letter_code
_entity_poly.pdbx_strand_id
1 'polypeptide(L)'
;MGSPDVEKKPGTEYNPWLFSPCSVSYFTSFLKKKLSSSRGYTCLVYAVEASADIPDVSDKLLGQVIKPDQQCQQFFGNDSFFCRASESRRSITEICQAMLCADVLRGLCIPHIALTGTSCGDGKNVNQEI
;
A
#
# COMPACT_ATOMS: atom_id res chain seq x y z
N MET A 1 -39.39 -7.72 4.12
CA MET A 1 -38.78 -7.57 2.79
C MET A 1 -37.30 -7.29 3.00
N GLY A 2 -36.47 -8.33 3.01
CA GLY A 2 -35.02 -8.21 3.11
C GLY A 2 -34.43 -8.00 1.71
N SER A 3 -33.51 -7.06 1.57
CA SER A 3 -32.75 -6.89 0.33
C SER A 3 -31.95 -8.17 0.06
N PRO A 4 -31.84 -8.62 -1.20
CA PRO A 4 -30.98 -9.74 -1.53
C PRO A 4 -29.53 -9.31 -1.31
N ASP A 5 -28.81 -10.10 -0.50
CA ASP A 5 -27.35 -9.97 -0.36
C ASP A 5 -26.72 -10.08 -1.74
N VAL A 6 -26.22 -8.95 -2.24
CA VAL A 6 -25.39 -8.92 -3.43
C VAL A 6 -24.13 -9.68 -3.06
N GLU A 7 -23.95 -10.86 -3.66
CA GLU A 7 -22.72 -11.63 -3.59
C GLU A 7 -21.57 -10.74 -4.07
N LYS A 8 -20.85 -10.14 -3.12
CA LYS A 8 -19.62 -9.39 -3.38
C LYS A 8 -18.63 -10.39 -3.95
N LYS A 9 -18.45 -10.36 -5.27
CA LYS A 9 -17.26 -10.94 -5.87
C LYS A 9 -16.06 -10.26 -5.19
N PRO A 10 -15.08 -11.01 -4.67
CA PRO A 10 -13.91 -10.40 -4.06
C PRO A 10 -13.28 -9.48 -5.10
N GLY A 11 -13.35 -8.18 -4.84
CA GLY A 11 -12.66 -7.19 -5.65
C GLY A 11 -11.17 -7.29 -5.41
N THR A 12 -10.38 -6.52 -6.16
CA THR A 12 -8.97 -6.25 -5.80
C THR A 12 -8.83 -5.45 -4.49
N GLU A 13 -9.93 -5.26 -3.75
CA GLU A 13 -10.02 -4.58 -2.46
C GLU A 13 -9.06 -5.18 -1.41
N TYR A 14 -8.76 -6.47 -1.51
CA TYR A 14 -7.79 -7.14 -0.64
C TYR A 14 -6.38 -7.26 -1.26
N ASN A 15 -6.22 -6.94 -2.54
CA ASN A 15 -4.96 -7.03 -3.29
C ASN A 15 -4.78 -5.81 -4.22
N PRO A 16 -4.59 -4.60 -3.66
CA PRO A 16 -4.58 -3.36 -4.45
C PRO A 16 -3.37 -3.25 -5.39
N TRP A 17 -2.38 -4.13 -5.23
CA TRP A 17 -1.12 -4.12 -5.97
C TRP A 17 -1.09 -5.04 -7.20
N LEU A 18 -2.22 -5.68 -7.53
CA LEU A 18 -2.32 -6.54 -8.71
C LEU A 18 -2.91 -5.78 -9.89
N PHE A 19 -2.21 -5.83 -11.03
CA PHE A 19 -2.77 -5.35 -12.28
C PHE A 19 -3.97 -6.20 -12.70
N SER A 20 -5.02 -5.55 -13.19
CA SER A 20 -6.17 -6.27 -13.75
C SER A 20 -5.74 -7.12 -14.97
N PRO A 21 -6.47 -8.20 -15.29
CA PRO A 21 -6.17 -9.01 -16.48
C PRO A 21 -6.13 -8.20 -17.78
N CYS A 22 -6.97 -7.16 -17.88
CA CYS A 22 -6.97 -6.24 -19.02
C CYS A 22 -5.67 -5.43 -19.10
N SER A 23 -5.19 -4.92 -17.96
CA SER A 23 -3.92 -4.17 -17.89
C SER A 23 -2.74 -5.06 -18.27
N VAL A 24 -2.68 -6.28 -17.70
CA VAL A 24 -1.63 -7.27 -18.01
C VAL A 24 -1.64 -7.61 -19.51
N SER A 25 -2.82 -7.85 -20.09
CA SER A 25 -2.97 -8.14 -21.52
C SER A 25 -2.49 -6.98 -22.39
N TYR A 26 -2.83 -5.74 -22.02
CA TYR A 26 -2.41 -4.55 -22.74
C TYR A 26 -0.89 -4.37 -22.69
N PHE A 27 -0.29 -4.40 -21.49
CA PHE A 27 1.17 -4.26 -21.32
C PHE A 27 1.92 -5.33 -22.11
N THR A 28 1.47 -6.59 -22.01
CA THR A 28 2.08 -7.71 -22.72
C THR A 28 2.02 -7.52 -24.23
N SER A 29 0.86 -7.13 -24.76
CA SER A 29 0.67 -6.91 -26.20
C SER A 29 1.48 -5.71 -26.70
N PHE A 30 1.53 -4.64 -25.91
CA PHE A 30 2.32 -3.44 -26.22
C PHE A 30 3.81 -3.77 -26.31
N LEU A 31 4.36 -4.46 -25.30
CA LEU A 31 5.77 -4.86 -25.27
C LEU A 31 6.11 -5.80 -26.44
N LYS A 32 5.28 -6.83 -26.68
CA LYS A 32 5.47 -7.75 -27.82
C LYS A 32 5.50 -7.03 -29.16
N LYS A 33 4.57 -6.08 -29.39
CA LYS A 33 4.51 -5.29 -30.63
C LYS A 33 5.71 -4.37 -30.79
N LYS A 34 6.24 -3.81 -29.71
CA LYS A 34 7.40 -2.92 -29.77
C LYS A 34 8.68 -3.68 -30.06
N LEU A 35 8.92 -4.79 -29.34
CA LEU A 35 10.12 -5.62 -29.48
C LEU A 35 10.19 -6.33 -30.85
N SER A 36 9.07 -6.61 -31.51
CA SER A 36 9.05 -7.23 -32.84
C SER A 36 9.31 -6.27 -34.01
N SER A 37 9.43 -4.97 -33.75
CA SER A 37 9.72 -3.97 -34.78
C SER A 37 11.23 -3.70 -34.90
N SER A 38 11.71 -3.34 -36.09
CA SER A 38 13.12 -2.96 -36.30
C SER A 38 13.57 -1.70 -35.53
N ARG A 39 12.60 -0.93 -35.00
CA ARG A 39 12.80 0.20 -34.06
C ARG A 39 12.59 -0.21 -32.60
N GLY A 40 12.56 -1.51 -32.31
CA GLY A 40 12.17 -2.11 -31.04
C GLY A 40 13.19 -2.04 -29.92
N TYR A 41 14.37 -1.45 -30.17
CA TYR A 41 15.31 -1.09 -29.11
C TYR A 41 14.72 0.05 -28.28
N THR A 42 13.98 -0.30 -27.24
CA THR A 42 13.37 0.65 -26.30
C THR A 42 14.37 1.05 -25.22
N CYS A 43 14.09 2.17 -24.53
CA CYS A 43 14.88 2.67 -23.41
C CYS A 43 14.88 1.76 -22.16
N LEU A 44 14.24 0.59 -22.22
CA LEU A 44 14.08 -0.35 -21.10
C LEU A 44 14.64 -1.74 -21.40
N VAL A 45 15.41 -1.90 -22.49
CA VAL A 45 15.99 -3.21 -22.89
C VAL A 45 17.26 -3.55 -22.10
N TYR A 46 18.01 -2.52 -21.69
CA TYR A 46 19.27 -2.69 -20.97
C TYR A 46 19.09 -2.32 -19.51
N ALA A 47 19.66 -3.15 -18.63
CA ALA A 47 19.79 -2.79 -17.23
C ALA A 47 20.68 -1.55 -17.11
N VAL A 48 20.26 -0.62 -16.25
CA VAL A 48 21.07 0.51 -15.81
C VAL A 48 21.61 0.15 -14.43
N GLU A 49 22.88 0.47 -14.16
CA GLU A 49 23.40 0.29 -12.81
C GLU A 49 22.70 1.23 -11.85
N ALA A 50 22.29 0.69 -10.70
CA ALA A 50 21.67 1.51 -9.66
C ALA A 50 22.69 2.54 -9.15
N SER A 51 22.28 3.80 -9.08
CA SER A 51 23.12 4.83 -8.45
C SER A 51 23.37 4.46 -6.99
N ALA A 52 24.61 4.62 -6.54
CA ALA A 52 24.98 4.45 -5.13
C ALA A 52 24.22 5.41 -4.19
N ASP A 53 23.67 6.49 -4.73
CA ASP A 53 22.86 7.46 -3.97
C ASP A 53 21.41 7.00 -3.74
N ILE A 54 20.97 5.92 -4.39
CA ILE A 54 19.61 5.37 -4.23
C ILE A 54 19.69 4.20 -3.24
N PRO A 55 19.07 4.31 -2.05
CA PRO A 55 19.09 3.23 -1.08
C PRO A 55 18.32 2.02 -1.61
N ASP A 56 18.92 0.84 -1.47
CA ASP A 56 18.19 -0.42 -1.67
C ASP A 56 17.20 -0.61 -0.52
N VAL A 57 15.93 -0.77 -0.90
CA VAL A 57 14.79 -0.99 0.00
C VAL A 57 14.04 -2.28 -0.37
N SER A 58 14.61 -3.11 -1.24
CA SER A 58 13.98 -4.35 -1.73
C SER A 58 13.75 -5.38 -0.63
N ASP A 59 14.55 -5.35 0.45
CA ASP A 59 14.47 -6.23 1.60
C ASP A 59 13.67 -5.65 2.78
N LYS A 60 13.24 -4.39 2.68
CA LYS A 60 12.60 -3.65 3.78
C LYS A 60 11.13 -3.40 3.50
N LEU A 61 10.29 -3.79 4.44
CA LEU A 61 8.89 -3.36 4.41
C LEU A 61 8.80 -1.88 4.79
N LEU A 62 8.10 -1.08 4.00
CA LEU A 62 8.02 0.38 4.22
C LEU A 62 7.50 0.76 5.61
N GLY A 63 6.56 -0.01 6.16
CA GLY A 63 6.04 0.19 7.51
C GLY A 63 7.01 -0.15 8.64
N GLN A 64 8.13 -0.84 8.34
CA GLN A 64 9.26 -1.01 9.26
C GLN A 64 10.24 0.16 9.19
N VAL A 65 10.31 0.84 8.04
CA VAL A 65 11.18 2.01 7.84
C VAL A 65 10.49 3.29 8.33
N ILE A 66 9.21 3.46 8.01
CA ILE A 66 8.39 4.62 8.33
C ILE A 66 7.43 4.23 9.46
N LYS A 67 7.71 4.72 10.66
CA LYS A 67 6.93 4.38 11.87
C LYS A 67 5.50 4.96 11.81
N PRO A 68 4.54 4.42 12.58
CA PRO A 68 3.16 4.90 12.59
C PRO A 68 3.01 6.43 12.74
N ASP A 69 3.71 7.04 13.70
CA ASP A 69 3.63 8.49 13.89
C ASP A 69 4.13 9.26 12.65
N GLN A 70 5.18 8.77 11.99
CA GLN A 70 5.71 9.39 10.76
C GLN A 70 4.76 9.24 9.58
N GLN A 71 4.05 8.11 9.48
CA GLN A 71 2.99 7.94 8.47
C GLN A 71 1.86 8.96 8.71
N CYS A 72 1.45 9.17 9.97
CA CYS A 72 0.45 10.19 10.30
C CYS A 72 0.91 11.62 9.98
N GLN A 73 2.19 11.91 10.19
CA GLN A 73 2.79 13.20 9.87
C GLN A 73 2.81 13.47 8.36
N GLN A 74 2.95 12.44 7.52
CA GLN A 74 2.85 12.58 6.07
C GLN A 74 1.44 12.95 5.60
N PHE A 75 0.39 12.54 6.34
CA PHE A 75 -1.00 12.87 5.98
C PHE A 75 -1.46 14.23 6.50
N PHE A 76 -1.13 14.58 7.76
CA PHE A 76 -1.69 15.75 8.46
C PHE A 76 -0.65 16.77 8.93
N GLY A 77 0.63 16.57 8.61
CA GLY A 77 1.73 17.44 9.01
C GLY A 77 2.35 17.05 10.36
N ASN A 78 3.41 17.76 10.73
CA ASN A 78 4.32 17.37 11.82
C ASN A 78 3.66 17.18 13.20
N ASP A 79 2.54 17.86 13.46
CA ASP A 79 1.84 17.77 14.75
C ASP A 79 0.94 16.53 14.86
N SER A 80 0.73 15.81 13.77
CA SER A 80 -0.05 14.57 13.73
C SER A 80 0.71 13.40 14.36
N PHE A 81 -0.04 12.48 14.96
CA PHE A 81 0.49 11.29 15.63
C PHE A 81 -0.49 10.11 15.54
N PHE A 82 0.01 8.91 15.83
CA PHE A 82 -0.78 7.68 15.84
C PHE A 82 -1.66 7.57 17.09
N CYS A 83 -2.96 7.45 16.89
CA CYS A 83 -3.95 7.42 17.97
C CYS A 83 -4.08 6.04 18.63
N ARG A 84 -3.11 5.68 19.50
CA ARG A 84 -3.07 4.37 20.18
C ARG A 84 -4.33 4.03 21.01
N ALA A 85 -4.92 5.01 21.69
CA ALA A 85 -6.03 4.78 22.63
C ALA A 85 -7.41 4.59 21.97
N SER A 86 -7.58 5.04 20.72
CA SER A 86 -8.80 4.80 19.94
C SER A 86 -8.81 3.42 19.28
N GLU A 87 -7.63 2.83 19.07
CA GLU A 87 -7.47 1.49 18.47
C GLU A 87 -7.86 0.36 19.43
N SER A 88 -7.72 0.56 20.75
CA SER A 88 -8.07 -0.45 21.76
C SER A 88 -9.57 -0.80 21.83
N ARG A 89 -10.41 -0.15 21.01
CA ARG A 89 -11.86 -0.42 20.89
C ARG A 89 -12.23 -1.14 19.59
N ARG A 90 -11.29 -1.36 18.67
CA ARG A 90 -11.54 -2.06 17.39
C ARG A 90 -10.95 -3.47 17.41
N SER A 91 -11.52 -4.36 16.60
CA SER A 91 -10.98 -5.71 16.46
C SER A 91 -9.61 -5.65 15.76
N ILE A 92 -8.65 -6.44 16.23
CA ILE A 92 -7.25 -6.50 15.73
C ILE A 92 -7.19 -6.62 14.19
N THR A 93 -8.19 -7.25 13.58
CA THR A 93 -8.27 -7.44 12.13
C THR A 93 -8.45 -6.13 11.35
N GLU A 94 -9.14 -5.13 11.90
CA GLU A 94 -9.25 -3.79 11.29
C GLU A 94 -7.99 -2.94 11.55
N ILE A 95 -7.34 -3.15 12.71
CA ILE A 95 -6.13 -2.43 13.14
C ILE A 95 -4.93 -2.72 12.22
N CYS A 96 -4.85 -3.92 11.62
CA CYS A 96 -3.76 -4.25 10.71
C CYS A 96 -4.02 -3.83 9.25
N GLN A 97 -5.15 -3.20 8.92
CA GLN A 97 -5.40 -2.64 7.59
C GLN A 97 -5.42 -1.11 7.62
N ALA A 98 -5.88 -0.53 8.73
CA ALA A 98 -5.95 0.91 8.92
C ALA A 98 -5.31 1.33 10.24
N MET A 99 -4.63 2.46 10.21
CA MET A 99 -4.13 3.18 11.37
C MET A 99 -4.88 4.49 11.55
N LEU A 100 -5.19 4.85 12.79
CA LEU A 100 -5.82 6.11 13.12
C LEU A 100 -4.77 7.22 13.33
N CYS A 101 -4.90 8.29 12.57
CA CYS A 101 -4.03 9.47 12.65
C CYS A 101 -4.77 10.67 13.22
N ALA A 102 -4.10 11.42 14.10
CA ALA A 102 -4.65 12.61 14.73
C ALA A 102 -4.70 13.80 13.75
N ASP A 103 -5.91 14.21 13.37
CA ASP A 103 -6.15 15.51 12.76
C ASP A 103 -6.28 16.54 13.89
N VAL A 104 -5.16 17.20 14.21
CA VAL A 104 -5.05 18.17 15.31
C VAL A 104 -5.99 19.36 15.09
N LEU A 105 -6.26 19.75 13.83
CA LEU A 105 -7.16 20.86 13.52
C LEU A 105 -8.62 20.52 13.86
N ARG A 106 -9.03 19.27 13.64
CA ARG A 106 -10.39 18.80 13.91
C ARG A 106 -10.56 18.15 15.29
N GLY A 107 -9.46 17.83 15.98
CA GLY A 107 -9.49 17.10 17.25
C GLY A 107 -10.02 15.67 17.12
N LEU A 108 -9.84 15.04 15.95
CA LEU A 108 -10.37 13.72 15.62
C LEU A 108 -9.25 12.78 15.18
N CYS A 109 -9.50 11.47 15.32
CA CYS A 109 -8.63 10.42 14.80
C CYS A 109 -9.27 9.84 13.53
N ILE A 110 -8.58 9.95 12.39
CA ILE A 110 -9.08 9.59 11.06
C ILE A 110 -8.36 8.33 10.58
N PRO A 111 -9.06 7.31 10.04
CA PRO A 111 -8.44 6.09 9.57
C PRO A 111 -7.74 6.28 8.24
N HIS A 112 -6.52 5.77 8.14
CA HIS A 112 -5.71 5.73 6.92
C HIS A 112 -5.13 4.33 6.72
N ILE A 113 -4.90 3.95 5.47
CA ILE A 113 -4.25 2.67 5.15
C ILE A 113 -2.82 2.72 5.69
N ALA A 114 -2.48 1.75 6.54
CA ALA A 114 -1.13 1.61 7.07
C ALA A 114 -0.21 0.98 6.02
N LEU A 115 1.06 1.39 6.01
CA LEU A 115 2.05 0.80 5.11
C LEU A 115 2.29 -0.68 5.46
N THR A 116 2.58 -1.52 4.46
CA THR A 116 2.96 -2.92 4.66
C THR A 116 4.12 -3.04 5.64
N GLY A 117 4.04 -3.95 6.60
CA GLY A 117 5.02 -4.13 7.67
C GLY A 117 4.85 -3.20 8.87
N THR A 118 3.87 -2.30 8.88
CA THR A 118 3.56 -1.46 10.06
C THR A 118 3.09 -2.36 11.20
N SER A 119 3.59 -2.14 12.41
CA SER A 119 3.18 -2.96 13.56
C SER A 119 1.77 -2.57 14.03
N CYS A 120 0.90 -3.57 14.19
CA CYS A 120 -0.48 -3.40 14.65
C CYS A 120 -0.73 -3.93 16.08
N GLY A 121 0.33 -4.27 16.83
CA GLY A 121 0.26 -4.80 18.20
C GLY A 121 0.48 -6.32 18.30
N ASP A 122 0.77 -6.83 19.49
CA ASP A 122 1.01 -8.26 19.79
C ASP A 122 1.99 -8.98 18.86
N GLY A 123 3.03 -8.27 18.39
CA GLY A 123 4.02 -8.81 17.46
C GLY A 123 3.53 -9.03 16.03
N LYS A 124 2.31 -8.57 15.70
CA LYS A 124 1.74 -8.63 14.36
C LYS A 124 2.06 -7.37 13.56
N ASN A 125 2.19 -7.55 12.26
CA ASN A 125 2.41 -6.48 11.29
C ASN A 125 1.37 -6.56 10.16
N VAL A 126 1.19 -5.45 9.44
CA VAL A 126 0.40 -5.42 8.20
C VAL A 126 1.05 -6.36 7.18
N ASN A 127 0.38 -7.49 6.88
CA ASN A 127 0.85 -8.45 5.90
C ASN A 127 0.58 -7.97 4.47
N GLN A 128 1.46 -8.38 3.56
CA GLN A 128 1.15 -8.49 2.14
C GLN A 128 0.80 -9.97 1.92
N GLU A 129 -0.47 -10.36 2.10
CA GLU A 129 -0.88 -11.67 1.61
C GLU A 129 -0.81 -11.62 0.08
N ILE A 130 -0.06 -12.57 -0.49
CA ILE A 130 0.21 -12.74 -1.94
C ILE A 130 -0.91 -13.58 -2.55
#